data_AF-A0A3M2HPV5-F1
#
_entry.id   AF-A0A3M2HPV5-F1
#
_cell.length_a   1.000
_cell.length_b   1.000
_cell.length_c   1.000
_cell.angle_alpha   90.00
_cell.angle_beta   90.00
_cell.angle_gamma   90.00
#
_symmetry.space_group_name_H-M   'P 1'
#
loop_
_entity.id
_entity.type
_entity.pdbx_description
1 polymer ?
#
loop_
_entity_poly.entity_id
_entity_poly.type
_entity_poly.pdbx_seq_one_letter_code
_entity_poly.pdbx_strand_id
1 'polypeptide(L)'
;MKTLSCLGLLALLAVCPAFAAVRQAPEPELRALMQRTVAEAESFQDRFDAEVWLLDMSTRLKRYVSDPQERLTLLRLVHQEASKAGLKPDVVLALIHAESRFDRFAISSVGAQGMMQVMPFWKAELGRPQDNLTDNATNLRYGCTILSYYLKKEKGDMNRALARYNGSLGKPHYPAKVIGFWQDFWYVKP
;
A
#
# COMPACT_ATOMS: atom_id res chain seq x y z
N MET A 1 -67.10 20.92 -43.98
CA MET A 1 -67.00 19.58 -43.36
C MET A 1 -65.53 19.25 -43.12
N LYS A 2 -65.22 18.87 -41.87
CA LYS A 2 -64.02 18.14 -41.39
C LYS A 2 -62.70 18.90 -41.23
N THR A 3 -62.54 19.38 -40.01
CA THR A 3 -61.30 19.42 -39.20
C THR A 3 -60.47 18.14 -39.28
N LEU A 4 -59.14 18.25 -39.30
CA LEU A 4 -58.25 17.28 -38.65
C LEU A 4 -56.92 17.94 -38.25
N SER A 5 -56.78 18.05 -36.93
CA SER A 5 -55.56 18.26 -36.17
C SER A 5 -54.63 17.04 -36.34
N CYS A 6 -53.30 17.23 -36.25
CA CYS A 6 -52.47 16.44 -35.33
C CYS A 6 -50.97 16.81 -35.38
N LEU A 7 -50.49 17.17 -34.19
CA LEU A 7 -49.17 16.92 -33.59
C LEU A 7 -47.92 17.51 -34.24
N GLY A 8 -47.52 18.68 -33.70
CA GLY A 8 -46.12 19.09 -33.65
C GLY A 8 -45.33 18.21 -32.68
N LEU A 9 -44.26 17.60 -33.19
CA LEU A 9 -43.30 16.82 -32.40
C LEU A 9 -42.28 17.80 -31.79
N LEU A 10 -42.44 18.13 -30.51
CA LEU A 10 -41.43 18.88 -29.75
C LEU A 10 -40.24 17.95 -29.46
N ALA A 11 -39.13 18.14 -30.17
CA ALA A 11 -37.87 17.47 -29.86
C ALA A 11 -37.28 18.09 -28.58
N LEU A 12 -37.49 17.44 -27.43
CA LEU A 12 -36.76 17.73 -26.20
C LEU A 12 -35.30 17.29 -26.39
N LEU A 13 -34.42 18.28 -26.61
CA LEU A 13 -32.97 18.12 -26.46
C LEU A 13 -32.67 17.81 -24.99
N ALA A 14 -32.48 16.52 -24.70
CA ALA A 14 -31.93 16.08 -23.42
C ALA A 14 -30.48 16.57 -23.32
N VAL A 15 -30.27 17.66 -22.58
CA VAL A 15 -28.94 18.10 -22.15
C VAL A 15 -28.45 17.08 -21.14
N CYS A 16 -27.63 16.12 -21.58
CA CYS A 16 -26.85 15.29 -20.68
C CYS A 16 -25.80 16.17 -19.99
N PRO A 17 -25.81 16.33 -18.66
CA PRO A 17 -24.67 16.92 -17.99
C PRO A 17 -23.55 15.88 -18.04
N ALA A 18 -22.54 16.14 -18.87
CA ALA A 18 -21.27 15.44 -18.77
C ALA A 18 -20.71 15.76 -17.37
N PHE A 19 -20.77 14.79 -16.46
CA PHE A 19 -20.02 14.84 -15.21
C PHE A 19 -18.53 14.75 -15.56
N ALA A 20 -17.94 15.90 -15.87
CA ALA A 20 -16.50 16.06 -15.79
C ALA A 20 -16.15 15.89 -14.31
N ALA A 21 -15.54 14.76 -13.96
CA ALA A 21 -14.95 14.56 -12.64
C ALA A 21 -13.83 15.58 -12.47
N VAL A 22 -14.16 16.76 -11.91
CA VAL A 22 -13.19 17.72 -11.43
C VAL A 22 -12.30 16.96 -10.45
N ARG A 23 -11.00 16.86 -10.73
CA ARG A 23 -10.01 16.42 -9.74
C ARG A 23 -10.07 17.42 -8.60
N GLN A 24 -10.87 17.13 -7.58
CA GLN A 24 -10.95 17.95 -6.38
C GLN A 24 -9.57 17.90 -5.71
N ALA A 25 -9.00 19.06 -5.46
CA ALA A 25 -7.77 19.14 -4.71
C ALA A 25 -8.01 18.56 -3.29
N PRO A 26 -7.01 17.91 -2.68
CA PRO A 26 -7.15 17.35 -1.33
C PRO A 26 -7.61 18.43 -0.34
N GLU A 27 -8.38 18.02 0.66
CA GLU A 27 -8.79 18.88 1.77
C GLU A 27 -7.57 19.60 2.37
N PRO A 28 -7.68 20.90 2.74
CA PRO A 28 -6.54 21.69 3.22
C PRO A 28 -5.81 21.05 4.40
N GLU A 29 -6.54 20.39 5.31
CA GLU A 29 -5.98 19.69 6.46
C GLU A 29 -5.11 18.49 6.05
N LEU A 30 -5.61 17.65 5.15
CA LEU A 30 -4.85 16.52 4.61
C LEU A 30 -3.58 16.99 3.90
N ARG A 31 -3.66 18.09 3.15
CA ARG A 31 -2.49 18.69 2.50
C ARG A 31 -1.44 19.15 3.51
N ALA A 32 -1.85 19.89 4.55
CA ALA A 32 -0.93 20.36 5.58
C ALA A 32 -0.25 19.19 6.30
N LEU A 33 -0.99 18.13 6.57
CA LEU A 33 -0.46 16.93 7.17
C LEU A 33 0.55 16.20 6.26
N MET A 34 0.25 16.08 4.97
CA MET A 34 1.21 15.53 4.01
C MET A 34 2.48 16.36 3.95
N GLN A 35 2.38 17.69 3.89
CA GLN A 35 3.56 18.57 3.85
C GLN A 35 4.46 18.39 5.08
N ARG A 36 3.87 18.23 6.27
CA ARG A 36 4.63 17.89 7.49
C ARG A 36 5.28 16.51 7.38
N THR A 37 4.54 15.52 6.91
CA THR A 37 5.05 14.15 6.75
C THR A 37 6.24 14.10 5.79
N VAL A 38 6.18 14.84 4.68
CA VAL A 38 7.29 14.94 3.72
C VAL A 38 8.49 15.66 4.33
N ALA A 39 8.27 16.76 5.07
CA ALA A 39 9.35 17.48 5.73
C ALA A 39 10.11 16.63 6.77
N GLU A 40 9.43 15.67 7.39
CA GLU A 40 10.02 14.74 8.36
C GLU A 40 10.61 13.46 7.71
N ALA A 41 10.41 13.24 6.41
CA ALA A 41 10.75 11.98 5.76
C ALA A 41 12.04 12.12 4.93
N GLU A 42 13.18 11.78 5.53
CA GLU A 42 14.50 11.85 4.88
C GLU A 42 14.66 10.90 3.68
N SER A 43 13.79 9.90 3.54
CA SER A 43 13.89 8.89 2.48
C SER A 43 13.40 9.34 1.10
N PHE A 44 12.65 10.43 1.00
CA PHE A 44 12.19 10.94 -0.30
C PHE A 44 13.24 11.85 -0.92
N GLN A 45 13.57 11.63 -2.19
CA GLN A 45 14.53 12.48 -2.91
C GLN A 45 13.89 13.76 -3.45
N ASP A 46 12.64 13.65 -3.92
CA ASP A 46 11.86 14.75 -4.45
C ASP A 46 10.58 14.93 -3.62
N ARG A 47 10.33 16.18 -3.20
CA ARG A 47 9.16 16.54 -2.39
C ARG A 47 7.85 16.33 -3.15
N PHE A 48 7.82 16.67 -4.43
CA PHE A 48 6.63 16.52 -5.26
C PHE A 48 6.29 15.05 -5.45
N ASP A 49 7.29 14.20 -5.72
CA ASP A 49 7.08 12.75 -5.82
C ASP A 49 6.56 12.17 -4.50
N ALA A 50 7.08 12.66 -3.37
CA ALA A 50 6.60 12.29 -2.05
C ALA A 50 5.13 12.68 -1.84
N GLU A 51 4.75 13.91 -2.17
CA GLU A 51 3.37 14.39 -2.05
C GLU A 51 2.41 13.58 -2.94
N VAL A 52 2.79 13.31 -4.20
CA VAL A 52 1.99 12.50 -5.13
C VAL A 52 1.81 11.08 -4.61
N TRP A 53 2.90 10.43 -4.21
CA TRP A 53 2.87 9.07 -3.70
C TRP A 53 2.06 8.95 -2.40
N LEU A 54 2.25 9.87 -1.45
CA LEU A 54 1.53 9.87 -0.18
C LEU A 54 0.03 10.09 -0.38
N LEU A 55 -0.37 10.99 -1.28
CA LEU A 55 -1.79 11.22 -1.57
C LEU A 55 -2.46 9.98 -2.17
N ASP A 56 -1.83 9.40 -3.19
CA ASP A 56 -2.34 8.22 -3.88
C ASP A 56 -2.46 7.05 -2.91
N MET A 57 -1.36 6.69 -2.23
CA MET A 57 -1.35 5.56 -1.31
C MET A 57 -2.27 5.78 -0.10
N SER A 58 -2.38 7.01 0.43
CA SER A 58 -3.31 7.32 1.53
C SER A 58 -4.76 7.12 1.11
N THR A 59 -5.09 7.49 -0.14
CA THR A 59 -6.42 7.28 -0.70
C THR A 59 -6.73 5.79 -0.81
N ARG A 60 -5.80 4.98 -1.32
CA ARG A 60 -5.97 3.53 -1.46
C ARG A 60 -6.05 2.81 -0.10
N LEU A 61 -5.32 3.28 0.90
CA LEU A 61 -5.32 2.73 2.26
C LEU A 61 -6.58 3.06 3.07
N LYS A 62 -7.40 4.05 2.66
CA LYS A 62 -8.58 4.52 3.41
C LYS A 62 -9.53 3.40 3.86
N ARG A 63 -9.62 2.32 3.08
CA ARG A 63 -10.48 1.16 3.39
C ARG A 63 -9.92 0.22 4.48
N TYR A 64 -8.64 0.32 4.81
CA TYR A 64 -7.95 -0.52 5.80
C TYR A 64 -7.60 0.26 7.06
N VAL A 65 -7.23 1.54 6.90
CA VAL A 65 -6.85 2.45 7.99
C VAL A 65 -7.68 3.72 7.84
N SER A 66 -8.65 3.92 8.74
CA SER A 66 -9.64 5.00 8.64
C SER A 66 -9.06 6.37 8.99
N ASP A 67 -8.11 6.42 9.92
CA ASP A 67 -7.48 7.66 10.38
C ASP A 67 -6.42 8.18 9.38
N PRO A 68 -6.53 9.44 8.89
CA PRO A 68 -5.56 10.01 7.95
C PRO A 68 -4.14 10.17 8.51
N GLN A 69 -3.99 10.49 9.79
CA GLN A 69 -2.70 10.61 10.47
C GLN A 69 -2.01 9.25 10.56
N GLU A 70 -2.76 8.21 10.92
CA GLU A 70 -2.25 6.85 10.99
C GLU A 70 -1.81 6.36 9.60
N ARG A 71 -2.60 6.64 8.55
CA ARG A 71 -2.22 6.32 7.16
C ARG A 71 -0.90 6.96 6.76
N LEU A 72 -0.75 8.27 6.95
CA LEU A 72 0.46 8.99 6.53
C LEU A 72 1.68 8.59 7.37
N THR A 73 1.49 8.33 8.66
CA THR A 73 2.54 7.79 9.53
C THR A 73 3.00 6.41 9.05
N LEU A 74 2.06 5.51 8.75
CA LEU A 74 2.35 4.18 8.22
C LEU A 74 3.08 4.27 6.88
N LEU A 75 2.59 5.08 5.95
CA LEU A 75 3.18 5.22 4.63
C LEU A 75 4.61 5.76 4.68
N ARG A 76 4.87 6.72 5.56
CA ARG A 76 6.25 7.20 5.81
C ARG A 76 7.14 6.08 6.32
N LEU A 77 6.69 5.29 7.28
CA LEU A 77 7.47 4.16 7.82
C LEU A 77 7.73 3.08 6.76
N VAL A 78 6.71 2.74 5.95
CA VAL A 78 6.85 1.79 4.84
C VAL A 78 7.89 2.31 3.84
N HIS A 79 7.78 3.57 3.43
CA HIS A 79 8.73 4.16 2.49
C HIS A 79 10.15 4.15 3.05
N GLN A 80 10.32 4.54 4.32
CA GLN A 80 11.60 4.60 5.00
C GLN A 80 12.28 3.22 5.08
N GLU A 81 11.56 2.21 5.60
CA GLU A 81 12.14 0.87 5.78
C GLU A 81 12.31 0.12 4.47
N ALA A 82 11.42 0.32 3.48
CA ALA A 82 11.60 -0.21 2.13
C ALA A 82 12.86 0.39 1.47
N SER A 83 13.04 1.71 1.55
CA SER A 83 14.20 2.40 0.98
C SER A 83 15.51 1.92 1.60
N LYS A 84 15.58 1.79 2.94
CA LYS A 84 16.75 1.25 3.64
C LYS A 84 17.09 -0.18 3.20
N ALA A 85 16.07 -0.98 2.90
CA ALA A 85 16.22 -2.36 2.46
C ALA A 85 16.43 -2.51 0.93
N GLY A 86 16.43 -1.41 0.16
CA GLY A 86 16.52 -1.45 -1.30
C GLY A 86 15.29 -2.07 -1.98
N LEU A 87 14.13 -2.01 -1.33
CA LEU A 87 12.85 -2.54 -1.82
C LEU A 87 11.98 -1.41 -2.35
N LYS A 88 11.08 -1.73 -3.28
CA LYS A 88 10.05 -0.78 -3.69
C LYS A 88 8.95 -0.69 -2.60
N PRO A 89 8.56 0.52 -2.16
CA PRO A 89 7.54 0.70 -1.11
C PRO A 89 6.18 0.06 -1.46
N ASP A 90 5.77 0.11 -2.72
CA ASP A 90 4.50 -0.48 -3.20
C ASP A 90 4.48 -2.01 -3.16
N VAL A 91 5.63 -2.68 -3.37
CA VAL A 91 5.78 -4.13 -3.13
C VAL A 91 5.60 -4.44 -1.64
N VAL A 92 6.14 -3.60 -0.76
CA VAL A 92 5.97 -3.78 0.70
C VAL A 92 4.51 -3.62 1.11
N LEU A 93 3.78 -2.64 0.55
CA LEU A 93 2.34 -2.50 0.75
C LEU A 93 1.56 -3.74 0.27
N ALA A 94 1.93 -4.31 -0.87
CA ALA A 94 1.33 -5.53 -1.39
C ALA A 94 1.55 -6.74 -0.48
N LEU A 95 2.77 -6.86 0.08
CA LEU A 95 3.09 -7.91 1.04
C LEU A 95 2.28 -7.74 2.33
N ILE A 96 2.20 -6.53 2.91
CA ILE A 96 1.38 -6.27 4.10
C ILE A 96 -0.11 -6.58 3.82
N HIS A 97 -0.61 -6.22 2.64
CA HIS A 97 -1.97 -6.55 2.23
C HIS A 97 -2.19 -8.07 2.20
N ALA A 98 -1.23 -8.84 1.71
CA ALA A 98 -1.32 -10.30 1.68
C ALA A 98 -1.24 -10.96 3.06
N GLU A 99 -0.45 -10.39 3.96
CA GLU A 99 -0.11 -10.96 5.27
C GLU A 99 -1.14 -10.63 6.35
N SER A 100 -1.47 -9.35 6.55
CA SER A 100 -2.33 -8.92 7.67
C SER A 100 -3.49 -8.02 7.27
N ARG A 101 -3.56 -7.60 6.00
CA ARG A 101 -4.50 -6.56 5.55
C ARG A 101 -4.35 -5.26 6.37
N PHE A 102 -3.11 -4.91 6.72
CA PHE A 102 -2.72 -3.75 7.52
C PHE A 102 -3.11 -3.80 9.00
N ASP A 103 -3.50 -4.97 9.53
CA ASP A 103 -3.64 -5.17 10.96
C ASP A 103 -2.26 -5.27 11.63
N ARG A 104 -1.97 -4.34 12.55
CA ARG A 104 -0.71 -4.29 13.31
C ARG A 104 -0.64 -5.31 14.46
N PHE A 105 -1.80 -5.80 14.89
CA PHE A 105 -1.91 -6.76 15.99
C PHE A 105 -2.19 -8.19 15.51
N ALA A 106 -2.15 -8.42 14.18
CA ALA A 106 -2.37 -9.74 13.62
C ALA A 106 -1.39 -10.78 14.18
N ILE A 107 -1.93 -11.89 14.67
CA ILE A 107 -1.16 -13.06 15.12
C ILE A 107 -1.72 -14.29 14.41
N SER A 108 -0.89 -14.97 13.63
CA SER A 108 -1.30 -16.23 12.98
C SER A 108 -1.31 -17.39 13.97
N SER A 109 -1.95 -18.50 13.60
CA SER A 109 -2.00 -19.74 14.38
C SER A 109 -0.62 -20.36 14.66
N VAL A 110 0.37 -20.07 13.82
CA VAL A 110 1.76 -20.53 13.98
C VAL A 110 2.66 -19.47 14.63
N GLY A 111 2.09 -18.34 15.05
CA GLY A 111 2.78 -17.33 15.86
C GLY A 111 3.47 -16.22 15.08
N ALA A 112 3.25 -16.09 13.77
CA ALA A 112 3.70 -14.92 13.00
C ALA A 112 2.97 -13.64 13.46
N GLN A 113 3.66 -12.50 13.53
CA GLN A 113 3.15 -11.29 14.20
C GLN A 113 3.21 -10.02 13.33
N GLY A 114 2.21 -9.16 13.50
CA GLY A 114 2.16 -7.81 12.97
C GLY A 114 1.91 -7.73 11.46
N MET A 115 2.14 -6.52 10.91
CA MET A 115 1.77 -6.16 9.54
C MET A 115 2.36 -7.06 8.46
N MET A 116 3.63 -7.43 8.61
CA MET A 116 4.36 -8.27 7.67
C MET A 116 4.49 -9.72 8.14
N GLN A 117 3.71 -10.11 9.17
CA GLN A 117 3.67 -11.48 9.74
C GLN A 117 5.07 -12.04 9.98
N VAL A 118 5.87 -11.33 10.77
CA VAL A 118 7.25 -11.74 11.09
C VAL A 118 7.21 -12.84 12.15
N MET A 119 7.95 -13.93 11.90
CA MET A 119 8.08 -15.01 12.88
C MET A 119 9.00 -14.61 14.05
N PRO A 120 8.63 -14.90 15.31
CA PRO A 120 9.41 -14.49 16.49
C PRO A 120 10.86 -14.95 16.54
N PHE A 121 11.21 -16.08 15.89
CA PHE A 121 12.58 -16.58 15.87
C PHE A 121 13.56 -15.60 15.21
N TRP A 122 13.08 -14.75 14.29
CA TRP A 122 13.91 -13.73 13.63
C TRP A 122 14.50 -12.72 14.62
N LYS A 123 13.91 -12.55 15.81
CA LYS A 123 14.46 -11.68 16.84
C LYS A 123 15.85 -12.09 17.29
N ALA A 124 16.16 -13.38 17.30
CA ALA A 124 17.49 -13.89 17.63
C ALA A 124 18.51 -13.60 16.51
N GLU A 125 18.05 -13.53 15.26
CA GLU A 125 18.89 -13.37 14.07
C GLU A 125 19.13 -11.91 13.69
N LEU A 126 18.15 -11.04 13.87
CA LEU A 126 18.13 -9.68 13.29
C LEU A 126 17.99 -8.54 14.30
N GLY A 127 17.66 -8.82 15.56
CA GLY A 127 17.51 -7.75 16.55
C GLY A 127 17.62 -8.26 17.97
N ARG A 128 16.61 -8.02 18.80
CA ARG A 128 16.67 -8.29 20.24
C ARG A 128 15.50 -9.13 20.72
N PRO A 129 15.67 -10.03 21.71
CA PRO A 129 14.59 -10.88 22.22
C PRO A 129 13.34 -10.12 22.68
N GLN A 130 13.51 -8.90 23.21
CA GLN A 130 12.45 -8.03 23.72
C GLN A 130 11.78 -7.17 22.64
N ASP A 131 12.22 -7.22 21.39
CA ASP A 131 11.60 -6.44 20.31
C ASP A 131 10.11 -6.84 20.17
N ASN A 132 9.25 -5.83 20.06
CA ASN A 132 7.82 -6.01 19.89
C ASN A 132 7.46 -6.06 18.41
N LEU A 133 7.12 -7.24 17.89
CA LEU A 133 6.77 -7.40 16.47
C LEU A 133 5.36 -6.90 16.12
N THR A 134 4.58 -6.39 17.08
CA THR A 134 3.31 -5.67 16.81
C THR A 134 3.49 -4.15 16.75
N ASP A 135 4.68 -3.64 17.07
CA ASP A 135 5.06 -2.25 16.80
C ASP A 135 5.37 -2.08 15.30
N ASN A 136 4.75 -1.10 14.65
CA ASN A 136 4.83 -0.93 13.19
C ASN A 136 6.27 -0.69 12.72
N ALA A 137 7.01 0.19 13.37
CA ALA A 137 8.37 0.53 12.97
C ALA A 137 9.29 -0.70 13.09
N THR A 138 9.18 -1.43 14.20
CA THR A 138 9.91 -2.68 14.41
C THR A 138 9.52 -3.72 13.37
N ASN A 139 8.22 -3.98 13.18
CA ASN A 139 7.73 -5.02 12.27
C ASN A 139 8.17 -4.76 10.82
N LEU A 140 8.04 -3.52 10.34
CA LEU A 140 8.46 -3.12 8.99
C LEU A 140 9.96 -3.27 8.80
N ARG A 141 10.77 -2.86 9.78
CA ARG A 141 12.24 -3.06 9.73
C ARG A 141 12.61 -4.52 9.55
N TYR A 142 12.00 -5.41 10.36
CA TYR A 142 12.24 -6.85 10.25
C TYR A 142 11.78 -7.40 8.90
N GLY A 143 10.51 -7.16 8.52
CA GLY A 143 9.95 -7.72 7.30
C GLY A 143 10.68 -7.24 6.04
N CYS A 144 10.99 -5.95 5.95
CA CYS A 144 11.79 -5.41 4.84
C CYS A 144 13.21 -6.02 4.78
N THR A 145 13.87 -6.18 5.94
CA THR A 145 15.20 -6.81 6.01
C THR A 145 15.15 -8.27 5.55
N ILE A 146 14.16 -9.04 6.00
CA ILE A 146 13.98 -10.46 5.64
C ILE A 146 13.68 -10.60 4.15
N LEU A 147 12.77 -9.78 3.60
CA LEU A 147 12.45 -9.82 2.17
C LEU A 147 13.67 -9.44 1.31
N SER A 148 14.40 -8.40 1.70
CA SER A 148 15.63 -7.99 1.01
C SER A 148 16.71 -9.08 1.04
N TYR A 149 16.89 -9.75 2.18
CA TYR A 149 17.77 -10.91 2.30
C TYR A 149 17.38 -12.01 1.31
N TYR A 150 16.10 -12.38 1.22
CA TYR A 150 15.65 -13.41 0.30
C TYR A 150 15.72 -12.98 -1.16
N LEU A 151 15.47 -11.70 -1.46
CA LEU A 151 15.62 -11.16 -2.80
C LEU A 151 17.07 -11.27 -3.28
N LYS A 152 18.04 -10.92 -2.41
CA LYS A 152 19.46 -11.11 -2.69
C LYS A 152 19.83 -12.59 -2.85
N LYS A 153 19.32 -13.46 -1.97
CA LYS A 153 19.56 -14.92 -2.02
C LYS A 153 19.06 -15.54 -3.31
N GLU A 154 17.92 -15.08 -3.81
CA GLU A 154 17.31 -15.53 -5.06
C GLU A 154 17.73 -14.68 -6.28
N LYS A 155 18.83 -13.93 -6.17
CA LYS A 155 19.44 -13.18 -7.30
C LYS A 155 18.47 -12.21 -7.99
N GLY A 156 17.58 -11.58 -7.22
CA GLY A 156 16.59 -10.64 -7.71
C GLY A 156 15.26 -11.27 -8.16
N ASP A 157 15.11 -12.60 -8.10
CA ASP A 157 13.84 -13.25 -8.39
C ASP A 157 12.83 -12.99 -7.26
N MET A 158 11.92 -12.04 -7.49
CA MET A 158 10.89 -11.64 -6.53
C MET A 158 9.92 -12.80 -6.21
N ASN A 159 9.56 -13.64 -7.19
CA ASN A 159 8.63 -14.75 -6.94
C ASN A 159 9.25 -15.76 -5.98
N ARG A 160 10.52 -16.10 -6.20
CA ARG A 160 11.24 -17.03 -5.33
C ARG A 160 11.52 -16.40 -3.95
N ALA A 161 11.82 -15.11 -3.90
CA ALA A 161 12.01 -14.39 -2.64
C ALA A 161 10.74 -14.40 -1.78
N LEU A 162 9.57 -14.09 -2.36
CA LEU A 162 8.28 -14.16 -1.69
C LEU A 162 7.95 -15.58 -1.23
N ALA A 163 8.22 -16.59 -2.06
CA ALA A 163 8.02 -17.99 -1.69
C ALA A 163 8.87 -18.37 -0.47
N ARG A 164 10.11 -17.87 -0.37
CA ARG A 164 10.95 -18.08 0.83
C ARG A 164 10.46 -17.31 2.05
N TYR A 165 10.05 -16.05 1.85
CA TYR A 165 9.54 -15.21 2.93
C TYR A 165 8.41 -15.91 3.68
N ASN A 166 7.47 -16.50 2.93
CA ASN A 166 6.34 -17.25 3.47
C ASN A 166 6.66 -18.70 3.86
N GLY A 167 7.77 -19.27 3.41
CA GLY A 167 8.10 -20.69 3.64
C GLY A 167 7.45 -21.67 2.65
N SER A 168 7.00 -21.19 1.49
CA SER A 168 6.34 -21.96 0.43
C SER A 168 7.20 -22.16 -0.82
N LEU A 169 8.53 -22.25 -0.67
CA LEU A 169 9.46 -22.42 -1.80
C LEU A 169 9.03 -23.56 -2.74
N GLY A 170 8.99 -23.27 -4.04
CA GLY A 170 8.52 -24.20 -5.07
C GLY A 170 7.01 -24.20 -5.30
N LYS A 171 6.23 -23.45 -4.51
CA LYS A 171 4.79 -23.26 -4.71
C LYS A 171 4.50 -21.87 -5.27
N PRO A 172 3.75 -21.75 -6.39
CA PRO A 172 3.53 -20.45 -7.03
C PRO A 172 2.39 -19.64 -6.40
N HIS A 173 1.51 -20.27 -5.62
CA HIS A 173 0.27 -19.65 -5.15
C HIS A 173 0.50 -18.39 -4.29
N TYR A 174 1.39 -18.47 -3.30
CA TYR A 174 1.64 -17.33 -2.42
C TYR A 174 2.34 -16.16 -3.16
N PRO A 175 3.42 -16.37 -3.93
CA PRO A 175 4.00 -15.32 -4.75
C PRO A 175 2.97 -14.68 -5.69
N ALA A 176 2.17 -15.49 -6.40
CA ALA A 176 1.14 -14.98 -7.31
C ALA A 176 0.11 -14.11 -6.59
N LYS A 177 -0.30 -14.47 -5.36
CA LYS A 177 -1.19 -13.65 -4.52
C LYS A 177 -0.59 -12.27 -4.24
N VAL A 178 0.66 -12.20 -3.80
CA VAL A 178 1.32 -10.93 -3.47
C VAL A 178 1.53 -10.08 -4.73
N ILE A 179 1.98 -10.69 -5.84
CA ILE A 179 2.17 -10.00 -7.11
C ILE A 179 0.83 -9.49 -7.68
N GLY A 180 -0.24 -10.28 -7.56
CA GLY A 180 -1.59 -9.83 -7.91
C GLY A 180 -2.00 -8.62 -7.11
N PHE A 181 -1.80 -8.63 -5.78
CA PHE A 181 -2.08 -7.44 -4.98
C PHE A 181 -1.23 -6.23 -5.34
N TRP A 182 0.03 -6.45 -5.71
CA TRP A 182 0.88 -5.37 -6.19
C TRP A 182 0.32 -4.76 -7.46
N GLN A 183 0.02 -5.57 -8.48
CA GLN A 183 -0.49 -5.10 -9.76
C GLN A 183 -1.87 -4.45 -9.66
N ASP A 184 -2.77 -5.04 -8.89
CA ASP A 184 -4.18 -4.63 -8.84
C ASP A 184 -4.42 -3.42 -7.91
N PHE A 185 -3.62 -3.27 -6.85
CA PHE A 185 -3.90 -2.28 -5.81
C PHE A 185 -2.77 -1.30 -5.54
N TRP A 186 -1.50 -1.66 -5.72
CA TRP A 186 -0.40 -0.88 -5.16
C TRP A 186 0.58 -0.33 -6.20
N TYR A 187 0.59 -0.90 -7.40
CA TYR A 187 1.55 -0.56 -8.44
C TYR A 187 1.54 0.93 -8.74
N VAL A 188 2.73 1.51 -8.69
CA VAL A 188 3.00 2.89 -9.09
C VAL A 188 3.65 2.84 -10.47
N LYS A 189 3.05 3.54 -11.44
CA LYS A 189 3.64 3.67 -12.77
C LYS A 189 4.94 4.49 -12.66
N PRO A 190 6.05 4.01 -13.23
CA PRO A 190 7.27 4.79 -13.34
C PRO A 190 7.08 6.00 -14.26
#